data_AF-A0A8C1P4Q7-F1
#
_entry.id   AF-A0A8C1P4Q7-F1
#
_cell.length_a   1.000
_cell.length_b   1.000
_cell.length_c   1.000
_cell.angle_alpha   90.00
_cell.angle_beta   90.00
_cell.angle_gamma   90.00
#
_symmetry.space_group_name_H-M   'P 1'
#
loop_
_entity.id
_entity.type
_entity.pdbx_description
1 polymer ?
#
loop_
_entity_poly.entity_id
_entity_poly.type
_entity_poly.pdbx_seq_one_letter_code
_entity_poly.pdbx_strand_id
1 'polypeptide(L)'
;TVKFTLTSLIFFVFLYFLHRLCGCHLTGKSCESLSSALQSSNCVLRELDLSNNDLQDSGVKLLSEGLKSPNCQLKTLRFSICNLTAQSCENLSSVLQSSNSVLRELDLNNNDLQDSGVKLLSEGLKSLNCQLGILSVDHGGESRITAGLKKYACSFTLDPNTAHTHLILFEENRMLTYKGEIQPYPDHPDRFDACEQVLCRESVCGRCYWETEWIGGRELHISVSYKSISRKGRGNECWFGANDQSWSLCCFPAYYSFSHNNIVTDFFVEPYICSGRIGVFVDHSAGTLSFYSISDTMSLIHTVQTTFTQPLYLGFTVEKGIVKLC
;
A
#
# COMPACT_ATOMS: atom_id res chain seq x y z
N THR A 1 -17.15 -26.33 19.15
CA THR A 1 -15.93 -25.50 19.05
C THR A 1 -14.92 -26.21 18.18
N VAL A 2 -14.93 -25.94 16.87
CA VAL A 2 -13.96 -26.56 15.94
C VAL A 2 -12.69 -25.72 16.00
N LYS A 3 -11.60 -26.29 16.53
CA LYS A 3 -10.26 -25.70 16.43
C LYS A 3 -9.79 -25.87 14.99
N PHE A 4 -9.92 -24.84 14.16
CA PHE A 4 -9.22 -24.81 12.88
C PHE A 4 -7.74 -24.55 13.15
N THR A 5 -6.87 -25.48 12.75
CA THR A 5 -5.43 -25.23 12.67
C THR A 5 -5.15 -24.25 11.53
N LEU A 6 -4.07 -23.49 11.62
CA LEU A 6 -3.62 -22.56 10.56
C LEU A 6 -3.54 -23.24 9.18
N THR A 7 -3.16 -24.52 9.17
CA THR A 7 -3.15 -25.40 7.98
C THR A 7 -4.54 -25.62 7.37
N SER A 8 -5.58 -25.79 8.19
CA SER A 8 -6.95 -25.98 7.71
C SER A 8 -7.55 -24.68 7.17
N LEU A 9 -7.20 -23.53 7.77
CA LEU A 9 -7.63 -22.22 7.30
C LEU A 9 -6.99 -21.87 5.96
N ILE A 10 -5.69 -22.13 5.77
CA ILE A 10 -5.00 -21.91 4.49
C ILE A 10 -5.59 -22.82 3.40
N PHE A 11 -5.90 -24.08 3.70
CA PHE A 11 -6.55 -24.97 2.73
C PHE A 11 -7.95 -24.47 2.32
N PHE A 12 -8.74 -23.94 3.27
CA PHE A 12 -10.05 -23.33 3.01
C PHE A 12 -9.97 -21.98 2.27
N VAL A 13 -8.96 -21.17 2.57
CA VAL A 13 -8.70 -19.87 1.91
C VAL A 13 -8.36 -20.06 0.44
N PHE A 14 -7.57 -21.09 0.11
CA PHE A 14 -7.21 -21.45 -1.27
C PHE A 14 -8.37 -22.07 -2.06
N LEU A 15 -9.34 -22.69 -1.40
CA LEU A 15 -10.51 -23.28 -2.04
C LEU A 15 -11.62 -22.27 -2.37
N TYR A 16 -11.69 -21.14 -1.64
CA TYR A 16 -12.85 -20.26 -1.76
C TYR A 16 -12.56 -18.83 -2.26
N PHE A 17 -11.83 -17.92 -1.62
CA PHE A 17 -11.98 -16.50 -2.05
C PHE A 17 -10.87 -15.46 -1.74
N LEU A 18 -9.70 -15.80 -1.20
CA LEU A 18 -8.68 -14.75 -0.91
C LEU A 18 -7.40 -14.89 -1.73
N HIS A 19 -7.35 -14.20 -2.87
CA HIS A 19 -6.13 -13.96 -3.67
C HIS A 19 -5.20 -12.90 -3.01
N ARG A 20 -5.63 -12.28 -1.90
CA ARG A 20 -4.95 -11.17 -1.24
C ARG A 20 -4.69 -11.50 0.22
N LEU A 21 -3.46 -11.89 0.53
CA LEU A 21 -2.92 -12.05 1.87
C LEU A 21 -2.07 -10.84 2.29
N CYS A 22 -2.29 -9.68 1.65
CA CYS A 22 -1.65 -8.41 1.98
C CYS A 22 -1.80 -8.12 3.47
N GLY A 23 -0.67 -7.94 4.17
CA GLY A 23 -0.66 -7.47 5.55
C GLY A 23 -1.42 -8.35 6.54
N CYS A 24 -1.51 -9.64 6.28
CA CYS A 24 -2.09 -10.62 7.20
C CYS A 24 -1.10 -11.03 8.32
N HIS A 25 -0.06 -10.23 8.57
CA HIS A 25 1.04 -10.50 9.51
C HIS A 25 1.69 -11.87 9.28
N LEU A 26 1.78 -12.28 8.02
CA LEU A 26 2.46 -13.50 7.65
C LEU A 26 3.96 -13.33 7.91
N THR A 27 4.56 -14.42 8.38
CA THR A 27 6.00 -14.54 8.61
C THR A 27 6.56 -15.65 7.74
N GLY A 28 7.88 -15.81 7.70
CA GLY A 28 8.53 -16.92 6.99
C GLY A 28 7.95 -18.31 7.29
N LYS A 29 7.38 -18.56 8.48
CA LYS A 29 6.71 -19.84 8.80
C LYS A 29 5.43 -20.08 7.97
N SER A 30 4.71 -19.00 7.64
CA SER A 30 3.50 -19.09 6.80
C SER A 30 3.86 -19.50 5.37
N CYS A 31 5.07 -19.17 4.92
CA CYS A 31 5.57 -19.52 3.59
C CYS A 31 5.71 -21.03 3.37
N GLU A 32 5.96 -21.83 4.41
CA GLU A 32 6.00 -23.31 4.27
C GLU A 32 4.63 -23.87 3.87
N SER A 33 3.58 -23.37 4.53
CA SER A 33 2.20 -23.78 4.25
C SER A 33 1.75 -23.30 2.87
N LEU A 34 2.08 -22.06 2.50
CA LEU A 34 1.82 -21.51 1.17
C LEU A 34 2.57 -22.28 0.08
N SER A 35 3.84 -22.61 0.30
CA SER A 35 4.65 -23.42 -0.60
C SER A 35 4.02 -24.80 -0.82
N SER A 36 3.59 -25.46 0.27
CA SER A 36 2.89 -26.75 0.20
C SER A 36 1.57 -26.66 -0.58
N ALA A 37 0.83 -25.57 -0.41
CA ALA A 37 -0.41 -25.33 -1.16
C ALA A 37 -0.15 -25.13 -2.66
N LEU A 38 0.90 -24.38 -3.04
CA LEU A 38 1.30 -24.20 -4.44
C LEU A 38 1.79 -25.50 -5.09
N GLN A 39 2.33 -26.44 -4.31
CA GLN A 39 2.74 -27.75 -4.79
C GLN A 39 1.58 -28.73 -5.00
N SER A 40 0.42 -28.46 -4.40
CA SER A 40 -0.74 -29.35 -4.50
C SER A 40 -1.26 -29.42 -5.94
N SER A 41 -1.59 -30.63 -6.41
CA SER A 41 -2.22 -30.83 -7.72
C SER A 41 -3.59 -30.17 -7.85
N ASN A 42 -4.21 -29.77 -6.72
CA ASN A 42 -5.49 -29.08 -6.69
C ASN A 42 -5.33 -27.54 -6.64
N CYS A 43 -4.10 -27.02 -6.71
CA CYS A 43 -3.86 -25.58 -6.68
C CYS A 43 -4.38 -24.92 -7.96
N VAL A 44 -5.35 -24.02 -7.82
CA VAL A 44 -5.93 -23.24 -8.92
C VAL A 44 -5.58 -21.75 -8.87
N LEU A 45 -4.74 -21.35 -7.90
CA LEU A 45 -4.45 -19.95 -7.62
C LEU A 45 -3.69 -19.30 -8.79
N ARG A 46 -4.22 -18.18 -9.29
CA ARG A 46 -3.63 -17.40 -10.39
C ARG A 46 -2.95 -16.13 -9.93
N GLU A 47 -3.41 -15.55 -8.83
CA GLU A 47 -2.87 -14.32 -8.28
C GLU A 47 -2.69 -14.46 -6.77
N LEU A 48 -1.54 -14.00 -6.27
CA LEU A 48 -1.20 -14.04 -4.87
C LEU A 48 -0.53 -12.73 -4.49
N ASP A 49 -1.22 -11.94 -3.70
CA ASP A 49 -0.66 -10.73 -3.11
C ASP A 49 -0.25 -11.00 -1.67
N LEU A 50 1.06 -11.02 -1.42
CA LEU A 50 1.68 -11.18 -0.10
C LEU A 50 2.30 -9.88 0.40
N SER A 51 1.99 -8.75 -0.23
CA SER A 51 2.60 -7.46 0.11
C SER A 51 2.39 -7.10 1.59
N ASN A 52 3.31 -6.31 2.16
CA ASN A 52 3.25 -5.80 3.52
C ASN A 52 3.25 -6.88 4.62
N ASN A 53 3.91 -8.01 4.36
CA ASN A 53 4.15 -9.07 5.35
C ASN A 53 5.64 -9.16 5.67
N ASP A 54 6.02 -9.46 6.91
CA ASP A 54 7.42 -9.64 7.29
C ASP A 54 7.92 -11.05 6.93
N LEU A 55 7.92 -11.35 5.63
CA LEU A 55 8.33 -12.65 5.11
C LEU A 55 9.84 -12.85 5.26
N GLN A 56 10.61 -11.77 5.06
CA GLN A 56 12.06 -11.76 4.98
C GLN A 56 12.59 -12.70 3.87
N ASP A 57 13.90 -12.76 3.69
CA ASP A 57 14.51 -13.64 2.67
C ASP A 57 14.22 -15.12 2.92
N SER A 58 14.07 -15.51 4.20
CA SER A 58 13.74 -16.88 4.58
C SER A 58 12.36 -17.31 4.07
N GLY A 59 11.37 -16.43 4.11
CA GLY A 59 10.03 -16.70 3.59
C GLY A 59 10.03 -16.89 2.07
N VAL A 60 10.75 -16.04 1.33
CA VAL A 60 10.87 -16.17 -0.14
C VAL A 60 11.60 -17.44 -0.53
N LYS A 61 12.67 -17.81 0.20
CA LYS A 61 13.37 -19.08 0.00
C LYS A 61 12.40 -20.27 0.10
N LEU A 62 11.56 -20.32 1.13
CA LEU A 62 10.57 -21.39 1.32
C LEU A 62 9.50 -21.41 0.22
N LEU A 63 9.00 -20.24 -0.19
CA LEU A 63 8.02 -20.12 -1.28
C LEU A 63 8.60 -20.55 -2.64
N SER A 64 9.90 -20.34 -2.85
CA SER A 64 10.54 -20.60 -4.15
C SER A 64 10.38 -22.06 -4.62
N GLU A 65 10.37 -23.02 -3.69
CA GLU A 65 10.15 -24.43 -3.99
C GLU A 65 8.73 -24.69 -4.51
N GLY A 66 7.71 -24.06 -3.89
CA GLY A 66 6.34 -24.14 -4.36
C GLY A 66 6.13 -23.46 -5.71
N LEU A 67 6.79 -22.33 -5.94
CA LEU A 67 6.71 -21.59 -7.21
C LEU A 67 7.36 -22.35 -8.38
N LYS A 68 8.35 -23.23 -8.11
CA LYS A 68 8.99 -24.09 -9.11
C LYS A 68 8.22 -25.38 -9.40
N SER A 69 7.17 -25.67 -8.64
CA SER A 69 6.37 -26.88 -8.82
C SER A 69 5.66 -26.87 -10.19
N PRO A 70 5.59 -28.02 -10.89
CA PRO A 70 4.78 -28.14 -12.12
C PRO A 70 3.28 -27.94 -11.86
N ASN A 71 2.82 -28.05 -10.62
CA ASN A 71 1.44 -27.80 -10.22
C ASN A 71 1.15 -26.31 -9.96
N CYS A 72 2.18 -25.47 -9.87
CA CYS A 72 1.99 -24.04 -9.61
C CYS A 72 1.41 -23.35 -10.85
N GLN A 73 0.26 -22.69 -10.67
CA GLN A 73 -0.49 -22.04 -11.74
C GLN A 73 -0.47 -20.51 -11.64
N LEU A 74 0.38 -19.99 -10.75
CA LEU A 74 0.42 -18.58 -10.36
C LEU A 74 1.00 -17.71 -11.48
N LYS A 75 0.24 -16.69 -11.89
CA LYS A 75 0.60 -15.73 -12.93
C LYS A 75 1.02 -14.38 -12.36
N THR A 76 0.43 -13.97 -11.23
CA THR A 76 0.77 -12.70 -10.57
C THR A 76 1.17 -12.94 -9.13
N LEU A 77 2.34 -12.43 -8.74
CA LEU A 77 2.87 -12.51 -7.39
C LEU A 77 3.33 -11.14 -6.93
N ARG A 78 2.88 -10.70 -5.76
CA ARG A 78 3.28 -9.42 -5.18
C ARG A 78 3.92 -9.62 -3.81
N PHE A 79 5.11 -9.07 -3.63
CA PHE A 79 5.88 -9.02 -2.40
C PHE A 79 6.26 -7.58 -2.03
N SER A 80 5.43 -6.60 -2.40
CA SER A 80 5.74 -5.20 -2.08
C SER A 80 5.86 -5.04 -0.56
N ILE A 81 6.86 -4.32 -0.04
CA ILE A 81 7.05 -4.09 1.42
C ILE A 81 7.15 -5.42 2.21
N CYS A 82 8.04 -6.34 1.82
CA CYS A 82 8.18 -7.65 2.49
C CYS A 82 9.50 -7.88 3.24
N ASN A 83 10.28 -6.82 3.45
CA ASN A 83 11.63 -6.87 4.03
C ASN A 83 12.57 -7.81 3.27
N LEU A 84 12.47 -7.82 1.95
CA LEU A 84 13.33 -8.61 1.08
C LEU A 84 14.63 -7.86 0.80
N THR A 85 15.72 -8.62 0.70
CA THR A 85 17.04 -8.13 0.30
C THR A 85 17.50 -8.76 -1.01
N ALA A 86 18.72 -8.43 -1.46
CA ALA A 86 19.36 -9.09 -2.60
C ALA A 86 19.35 -10.64 -2.50
N GLN A 87 19.33 -11.21 -1.29
CA GLN A 87 19.30 -12.66 -1.07
C GLN A 87 17.99 -13.31 -1.57
N SER A 88 16.87 -12.60 -1.48
CA SER A 88 15.59 -13.05 -2.07
C SER A 88 15.67 -13.12 -3.59
N CYS A 89 16.42 -12.22 -4.23
CA CYS A 89 16.54 -12.16 -5.68
C CYS A 89 17.23 -13.39 -6.27
N GLU A 90 18.14 -14.04 -5.54
CA GLU A 90 18.73 -15.32 -5.98
C GLU A 90 17.66 -16.41 -6.11
N ASN A 91 16.80 -16.54 -5.09
CA ASN A 91 15.72 -17.51 -5.07
C ASN A 91 14.69 -17.20 -6.17
N LEU A 92 14.28 -15.94 -6.32
CA LEU A 92 13.33 -15.52 -7.35
C LEU A 92 13.92 -15.67 -8.76
N SER A 93 15.21 -15.37 -8.97
CA SER A 93 15.90 -15.62 -10.24
C SER A 93 15.83 -17.11 -10.59
N SER A 94 16.08 -18.01 -9.64
CA SER A 94 15.95 -19.45 -9.87
C SER A 94 14.51 -19.90 -10.19
N VAL A 95 13.49 -19.21 -9.67
CA VAL A 95 12.08 -19.43 -10.05
C VAL A 95 11.84 -19.00 -11.49
N LEU A 96 12.34 -17.82 -11.90
CA LEU A 96 12.19 -17.30 -13.26
C LEU A 96 12.89 -18.18 -14.32
N GLN A 97 13.97 -18.87 -13.93
CA GLN A 97 14.71 -19.77 -14.80
C GLN A 97 14.07 -21.17 -14.92
N SER A 98 13.18 -21.54 -14.00
CA SER A 98 12.54 -22.85 -13.97
C SER A 98 11.59 -23.03 -15.17
N SER A 99 11.67 -24.18 -15.83
CA SER A 99 10.77 -24.56 -16.94
C SER A 99 9.31 -24.68 -16.52
N ASN A 100 9.04 -24.83 -15.22
CA ASN A 100 7.69 -24.97 -14.68
C ASN A 100 7.06 -23.61 -14.34
N SER A 101 7.84 -22.53 -14.30
CA SER A 101 7.32 -21.22 -13.90
C SER A 101 6.44 -20.64 -15.00
N VAL A 102 5.21 -20.30 -14.63
CA VAL A 102 4.22 -19.65 -15.51
C VAL A 102 3.95 -18.20 -15.12
N LEU A 103 4.81 -17.63 -14.24
CA LEU A 103 4.66 -16.29 -13.70
C LEU A 103 4.78 -15.24 -14.81
N ARG A 104 3.86 -14.28 -14.81
CA ARG A 104 3.73 -13.19 -15.79
C ARG A 104 4.00 -11.82 -15.17
N GLU A 105 3.66 -11.65 -13.90
CA GLU A 105 3.83 -10.40 -13.16
C GLU A 105 4.46 -10.66 -11.79
N LEU A 106 5.51 -9.90 -11.49
CA LEU A 106 6.20 -9.94 -10.21
C LEU A 106 6.40 -8.52 -9.70
N ASP A 107 5.79 -8.20 -8.56
CA ASP A 107 5.96 -6.91 -7.87
C ASP A 107 6.82 -7.10 -6.63
N LEU A 108 7.96 -6.43 -6.59
CA LEU A 108 8.93 -6.39 -5.48
C LEU A 108 9.16 -4.97 -4.97
N ASN A 109 8.28 -4.02 -5.31
CA ASN A 109 8.44 -2.61 -4.93
C ASN A 109 8.65 -2.44 -3.41
N ASN A 110 9.33 -1.37 -3.03
CA ASN A 110 9.56 -1.02 -1.61
C ASN A 110 10.31 -2.12 -0.81
N ASN A 111 11.17 -2.90 -1.46
CA ASN A 111 12.14 -3.79 -0.81
C ASN A 111 13.58 -3.28 -1.00
N ASP A 112 14.51 -3.71 -0.14
CA ASP A 112 15.92 -3.29 -0.21
C ASP A 112 16.73 -4.29 -1.05
N LEU A 113 16.37 -4.41 -2.33
CA LEU A 113 16.98 -5.39 -3.21
C LEU A 113 18.43 -5.05 -3.58
N GLN A 114 18.78 -3.75 -3.54
CA GLN A 114 20.04 -3.19 -4.02
C GLN A 114 20.29 -3.46 -5.51
N ASP A 115 21.28 -2.80 -6.10
CA ASP A 115 21.69 -3.04 -7.50
C ASP A 115 22.09 -4.50 -7.74
N SER A 116 22.66 -5.15 -6.71
CA SER A 116 23.05 -6.56 -6.74
C SER A 116 21.84 -7.48 -6.91
N GLY A 117 20.74 -7.23 -6.18
CA GLY A 117 19.50 -8.00 -6.33
C GLY A 117 18.84 -7.78 -7.68
N VAL A 118 18.82 -6.55 -8.19
CA VAL A 118 18.29 -6.24 -9.54
C VAL A 118 19.09 -6.95 -10.62
N LYS A 119 20.42 -7.02 -10.47
CA LYS A 119 21.28 -7.76 -11.39
C LYS A 119 20.96 -9.26 -11.41
N LEU A 120 20.75 -9.88 -10.24
CA LEU A 120 20.36 -11.30 -10.13
C LEU A 120 19.00 -11.58 -10.80
N LEU A 121 18.01 -10.71 -10.62
CA LEU A 121 16.72 -10.82 -11.31
C LEU A 121 16.90 -10.67 -12.83
N SER A 122 17.73 -9.72 -13.26
CA SER A 122 18.04 -9.50 -14.67
C SER A 122 18.68 -10.72 -15.34
N GLU A 123 19.47 -11.50 -14.60
CA GLU A 123 20.01 -12.77 -15.09
C GLU A 123 18.92 -13.83 -15.25
N GLY A 124 17.97 -13.91 -14.31
CA GLY A 124 16.84 -14.83 -14.39
C GLY A 124 15.91 -14.54 -15.57
N LEU A 125 15.69 -13.26 -15.87
CA LEU A 125 14.88 -12.80 -17.02
C LEU A 125 15.48 -13.19 -18.37
N LYS A 126 16.79 -13.43 -18.47
CA LYS A 126 17.45 -13.86 -19.72
C LYS A 126 17.21 -15.33 -20.05
N SER A 127 16.62 -16.11 -19.14
CA SER A 127 16.33 -17.52 -19.40
C SER A 127 15.26 -17.68 -20.48
N LEU A 128 15.46 -18.66 -21.36
CA LEU A 128 14.47 -19.04 -22.38
C LEU A 128 13.16 -19.59 -21.77
N ASN A 129 13.21 -20.02 -20.50
CA ASN A 129 12.03 -20.48 -19.77
C ASN A 129 11.24 -19.33 -19.13
N CYS A 130 11.81 -18.12 -19.06
CA CYS A 130 11.18 -17.01 -18.38
C CYS A 130 9.97 -16.51 -19.17
N GLN A 131 8.82 -16.45 -18.49
CA GLN A 131 7.55 -16.01 -19.06
C GLN A 131 7.09 -14.63 -18.55
N LEU A 132 7.90 -14.00 -17.69
CA LEU A 132 7.57 -12.76 -17.00
C LEU A 132 7.50 -11.59 -17.99
N GLY A 133 6.37 -10.89 -18.02
CA GLY A 133 6.18 -9.70 -18.84
C GLY A 133 6.32 -8.40 -18.04
N ILE A 134 6.00 -8.43 -16.74
CA ILE A 134 6.03 -7.26 -15.87
C ILE A 134 6.85 -7.58 -14.62
N LEU A 135 7.91 -6.79 -14.41
CA LEU A 135 8.69 -6.78 -13.19
C LEU A 135 8.67 -5.36 -12.62
N SER A 136 8.17 -5.21 -11.40
CA SER A 136 8.24 -3.96 -10.64
C SER A 136 9.23 -4.12 -9.51
N VAL A 137 10.27 -3.29 -9.48
CA VAL A 137 11.35 -3.36 -8.50
C VAL A 137 11.65 -2.01 -7.87
N ASP A 138 10.77 -1.01 -7.95
CA ASP A 138 11.08 0.35 -7.51
C ASP A 138 11.60 0.37 -6.05
N HIS A 139 12.78 0.94 -5.87
CA HIS A 139 13.52 0.94 -4.62
C HIS A 139 13.11 2.20 -3.84
N GLY A 140 12.46 2.04 -2.69
CA GLY A 140 12.37 3.12 -1.68
C GLY A 140 13.73 3.40 -0.99
N GLY A 141 14.85 3.13 -1.68
CA GLY A 141 16.17 2.80 -1.13
C GLY A 141 16.83 3.91 -0.31
N GLU A 142 16.61 5.18 -0.65
CA GLU A 142 17.17 6.29 0.13
C GLU A 142 16.54 6.38 1.54
N SER A 143 15.34 5.84 1.73
CA SER A 143 14.61 6.00 3.00
C SER A 143 14.99 5.00 4.09
N ARG A 144 15.57 3.83 3.76
CA ARG A 144 15.65 2.70 4.74
C ARG A 144 16.93 2.58 5.55
N ILE A 145 18.01 3.28 5.18
CA ILE A 145 19.24 3.39 6.00
C ILE A 145 19.02 4.35 7.19
N THR A 146 17.87 5.03 7.25
CA THR A 146 17.58 6.03 8.28
C THR A 146 16.99 5.39 9.54
N ALA A 147 17.44 5.87 10.71
CA ALA A 147 16.79 5.54 11.97
C ALA A 147 15.38 6.16 12.04
N GLY A 148 14.49 5.56 12.82
CA GLY A 148 13.15 6.10 13.05
C GLY A 148 12.09 5.62 12.06
N LEU A 149 11.15 6.49 11.68
CA LEU A 149 9.95 6.14 10.91
C LEU A 149 10.20 5.97 9.41
N LYS A 150 11.20 6.67 8.88
CA LYS A 150 11.60 6.62 7.47
C LYS A 150 12.04 5.23 7.00
N LYS A 151 12.44 4.32 7.90
CA LYS A 151 12.69 2.91 7.56
C LYS A 151 11.45 2.16 7.03
N TYR A 152 10.26 2.69 7.30
CA TYR A 152 8.97 2.19 6.81
C TYR A 152 8.43 3.01 5.64
N ALA A 153 9.25 3.85 5.00
CA ALA A 153 8.81 4.68 3.89
C ALA A 153 8.23 3.83 2.76
N CYS A 154 7.07 4.22 2.26
CA CYS A 154 6.38 3.61 1.12
C CYS A 154 6.09 4.68 0.07
N SER A 155 6.23 4.32 -1.20
CA SER A 155 5.77 5.16 -2.31
C SER A 155 4.33 4.85 -2.69
N PHE A 156 3.58 5.87 -3.07
CA PHE A 156 2.16 5.79 -3.46
C PHE A 156 1.89 6.52 -4.76
N THR A 157 0.85 6.08 -5.46
CA THR A 157 0.34 6.74 -6.67
C THR A 157 -1.16 6.98 -6.56
N LEU A 158 -1.60 8.16 -7.00
CA LEU A 158 -3.01 8.55 -6.98
C LEU A 158 -3.77 7.76 -8.04
N ASP A 159 -4.98 7.30 -7.71
CA ASP A 159 -5.81 6.52 -8.62
C ASP A 159 -6.75 7.42 -9.45
N PRO A 160 -6.48 7.67 -10.75
CA PRO A 160 -7.37 8.41 -11.64
C PRO A 160 -8.77 7.81 -11.77
N ASN A 161 -8.97 6.54 -11.42
CA ASN A 161 -10.30 5.92 -11.42
C ASN A 161 -11.15 6.30 -10.20
N THR A 162 -10.52 6.82 -9.14
CA THR A 162 -11.20 7.29 -7.93
C THR A 162 -11.35 8.81 -7.90
N ALA A 163 -10.41 9.54 -8.53
CA ALA A 163 -10.34 10.99 -8.48
C ALA A 163 -11.64 11.68 -8.94
N HIS A 164 -12.16 12.59 -8.13
CA HIS A 164 -13.25 13.47 -8.54
C HIS A 164 -12.89 14.24 -9.82
N THR A 165 -13.88 14.55 -10.65
CA THR A 165 -13.66 15.20 -11.95
C THR A 165 -13.16 16.64 -11.87
N HIS A 166 -13.11 17.25 -10.69
CA HIS A 166 -12.47 18.57 -10.49
C HIS A 166 -11.01 18.47 -10.03
N LEU A 167 -10.49 17.26 -9.81
CA LEU A 167 -9.09 17.06 -9.47
C LEU A 167 -8.29 16.81 -10.74
N ILE A 168 -7.10 17.40 -10.84
CA ILE A 168 -6.12 17.04 -11.86
C ILE A 168 -5.01 16.26 -11.17
N LEU A 169 -4.75 15.05 -11.66
CA LEU A 169 -3.57 14.26 -11.33
C LEU A 169 -2.48 14.50 -12.39
N PHE A 170 -1.24 14.73 -11.94
CA PHE A 170 -0.10 14.99 -12.82
C PHE A 170 1.21 14.46 -12.19
N GLU A 171 2.33 14.59 -12.90
CA GLU A 171 3.63 14.01 -12.51
C GLU A 171 3.51 12.52 -12.16
N GLU A 172 3.10 11.71 -13.15
CA GLU A 172 2.90 10.26 -12.99
C GLU A 172 1.90 9.88 -11.88
N ASN A 173 0.90 10.74 -11.64
CA ASN A 173 -0.07 10.61 -10.56
C ASN A 173 0.53 10.71 -9.15
N ARG A 174 1.66 11.41 -8.98
CA ARG A 174 2.21 11.73 -7.65
C ARG A 174 1.80 13.11 -7.14
N MET A 175 1.19 13.93 -7.98
CA MET A 175 0.71 15.25 -7.61
C MET A 175 -0.76 15.41 -7.94
N LEU A 176 -1.48 16.18 -7.11
CA LEU A 176 -2.83 16.63 -7.41
C LEU A 176 -3.06 18.11 -7.13
N THR A 177 -4.02 18.67 -7.85
CA THR A 177 -4.53 20.02 -7.62
C THR A 177 -6.01 20.08 -7.96
N TYR A 178 -6.71 21.04 -7.37
CA TYR A 178 -8.09 21.34 -7.71
C TYR A 178 -8.20 22.28 -8.90
N LYS A 179 -9.17 22.02 -9.77
CA LYS A 179 -9.62 22.92 -10.83
C LYS A 179 -11.14 22.94 -10.86
N GLY A 180 -11.72 24.13 -10.93
CA GLY A 180 -13.17 24.29 -11.11
C GLY A 180 -13.70 23.81 -12.47
N GLU A 181 -12.84 23.32 -13.36
CA GLU A 181 -13.19 22.74 -14.65
C GLU A 181 -13.30 21.21 -14.54
N ILE A 182 -14.29 20.64 -15.21
CA ILE A 182 -14.49 19.19 -15.29
C ILE A 182 -13.39 18.58 -16.17
N GLN A 183 -12.61 17.70 -15.56
CA GLN A 183 -11.55 16.94 -16.20
C GLN A 183 -12.14 15.76 -16.97
N PRO A 184 -11.55 15.39 -18.13
CA PRO A 184 -12.09 14.40 -19.06
C PRO A 184 -11.81 12.96 -18.59
N TYR A 185 -12.04 12.66 -17.31
CA TYR A 185 -11.90 11.31 -16.81
C TYR A 185 -13.07 10.43 -17.26
N PRO A 186 -12.82 9.18 -17.70
CA PRO A 186 -13.89 8.25 -18.02
C PRO A 186 -14.78 7.95 -16.80
N ASP A 187 -16.04 7.69 -17.03
CA ASP A 187 -16.93 7.20 -15.98
C ASP A 187 -16.38 5.92 -15.35
N HIS A 188 -16.41 5.85 -14.03
CA HIS A 188 -15.91 4.72 -13.27
C HIS A 188 -16.73 4.51 -11.97
N PRO A 189 -17.05 3.26 -11.59
CA PRO A 189 -17.81 2.98 -10.37
C PRO A 189 -17.11 3.50 -9.11
N ASP A 190 -15.78 3.39 -9.05
CA ASP A 190 -14.98 3.84 -7.90
C ASP A 190 -14.72 5.36 -7.85
N ARG A 191 -15.22 6.14 -8.83
CA ARG A 191 -15.02 7.59 -8.90
C ARG A 191 -15.88 8.32 -7.89
N PHE A 192 -15.29 9.21 -7.08
CA PHE A 192 -16.07 10.16 -6.29
C PHE A 192 -16.80 11.13 -7.23
N ASP A 193 -18.13 11.23 -7.11
CA ASP A 193 -18.96 12.02 -8.04
C ASP A 193 -19.37 13.40 -7.50
N ALA A 194 -19.31 13.61 -6.20
CA ALA A 194 -19.68 14.87 -5.57
C ALA A 194 -18.71 15.35 -4.49
N CYS A 195 -17.90 14.46 -3.91
CA CYS A 195 -16.84 14.81 -2.97
C CYS A 195 -15.53 14.98 -3.74
N GLU A 196 -14.84 16.10 -3.58
CA GLU A 196 -13.61 16.47 -4.31
C GLU A 196 -12.38 15.70 -3.76
N GLN A 197 -12.45 14.38 -3.85
CA GLN A 197 -11.57 13.43 -3.19
C GLN A 197 -10.89 12.49 -4.18
N VAL A 198 -9.78 11.91 -3.77
CA VAL A 198 -9.05 10.85 -4.49
C VAL A 198 -8.45 9.86 -3.50
N LEU A 199 -8.35 8.60 -3.88
CA LEU A 199 -7.57 7.58 -3.17
C LEU A 199 -6.30 7.21 -3.96
N CYS A 200 -5.28 6.73 -3.26
CA CYS A 200 -4.14 6.07 -3.88
C CYS A 200 -4.50 4.65 -4.35
N ARG A 201 -3.70 4.10 -5.26
CA ARG A 201 -3.87 2.74 -5.80
C ARG A 201 -3.46 1.67 -4.79
N GLU A 202 -2.37 1.92 -4.08
CA GLU A 202 -1.75 0.99 -3.17
C GLU A 202 -2.47 1.01 -1.81
N SER A 203 -2.56 -0.17 -1.19
CA SER A 203 -3.15 -0.32 0.14
C SER A 203 -2.09 -0.48 1.22
N VAL A 204 -2.38 0.03 2.41
CA VAL A 204 -1.62 -0.15 3.65
C VAL A 204 -2.28 -1.21 4.51
N CYS A 205 -1.54 -2.28 4.78
CA CYS A 205 -1.99 -3.46 5.52
C CYS A 205 -0.96 -3.87 6.61
N GLY A 206 0.13 -3.12 6.79
CA GLY A 206 1.20 -3.34 7.77
C GLY A 206 1.81 -2.02 8.27
N ARG A 207 3.13 -1.98 8.51
CA ARG A 207 3.81 -0.73 8.91
C ARG A 207 4.22 0.07 7.69
N CYS A 208 3.70 1.28 7.58
CA CYS A 208 4.00 2.14 6.46
C CYS A 208 4.10 3.59 6.92
N TYR A 209 5.07 4.30 6.35
CA TYR A 209 5.28 5.71 6.54
C TYR A 209 5.30 6.39 5.17
N TRP A 210 4.72 7.57 5.06
CA TRP A 210 4.88 8.40 3.86
C TRP A 210 4.85 9.86 4.25
N GLU A 211 5.38 10.70 3.35
CA GLU A 211 5.37 12.15 3.50
C GLU A 211 4.51 12.75 2.38
N THR A 212 3.81 13.82 2.72
CA THR A 212 3.04 14.60 1.76
C THR A 212 3.42 16.06 1.93
N GLU A 213 3.77 16.69 0.82
CA GLU A 213 4.02 18.12 0.76
C GLU A 213 2.81 18.85 0.17
N TRP A 214 2.53 20.02 0.71
CA TRP A 214 1.40 20.85 0.39
C TRP A 214 1.87 22.27 0.14
N ILE A 215 1.62 22.75 -1.08
CA ILE A 215 2.12 24.03 -1.58
C ILE A 215 0.96 24.88 -2.05
N GLY A 216 0.77 26.02 -1.38
CA GLY A 216 -0.35 26.92 -1.61
C GLY A 216 -1.67 26.29 -1.20
N GLY A 217 -2.63 27.10 -0.75
CA GLY A 217 -3.92 26.60 -0.27
C GLY A 217 -4.28 27.09 1.12
N ARG A 218 -5.51 26.79 1.56
CA ARG A 218 -6.02 27.15 2.89
C ARG A 218 -6.28 25.94 3.79
N GLU A 219 -6.49 24.78 3.20
CA GLU A 219 -6.64 23.52 3.91
C GLU A 219 -6.22 22.34 3.02
N LEU A 220 -5.71 21.29 3.65
CA LEU A 220 -5.43 20.00 3.04
C LEU A 220 -5.98 18.91 3.95
N HIS A 221 -6.78 17.99 3.41
CA HIS A 221 -7.16 16.77 4.12
C HIS A 221 -6.27 15.62 3.69
N ILE A 222 -5.57 15.03 4.67
CA ILE A 222 -4.79 13.81 4.51
C ILE A 222 -5.54 12.72 5.26
N SER A 223 -5.98 11.71 4.51
CA SER A 223 -6.88 10.68 5.01
C SER A 223 -6.31 9.29 4.80
N VAL A 224 -6.75 8.36 5.64
CA VAL A 224 -6.73 6.94 5.33
C VAL A 224 -8.14 6.39 5.41
N SER A 225 -8.49 5.48 4.50
CA SER A 225 -9.84 4.92 4.46
C SER A 225 -9.88 3.51 3.91
N TYR A 226 -10.87 2.73 4.31
CA TYR A 226 -11.16 1.46 3.64
C TYR A 226 -11.63 1.70 2.21
N LYS A 227 -11.35 0.73 1.32
CA LYS A 227 -11.81 0.82 -0.07
C LYS A 227 -13.33 0.95 -0.19
N SER A 228 -14.08 0.39 0.78
CA SER A 228 -15.55 0.33 0.80
C SER A 228 -16.27 1.63 1.14
N ILE A 229 -15.56 2.71 1.48
CA ILE A 229 -16.20 4.04 1.69
C ILE A 229 -17.06 4.39 0.47
N SER A 230 -18.21 5.07 0.68
CA SER A 230 -19.11 5.40 -0.43
C SER A 230 -18.45 6.39 -1.39
N ARG A 231 -18.81 6.31 -2.66
CA ARG A 231 -18.29 7.17 -3.74
C ARG A 231 -19.33 8.09 -4.35
N LYS A 232 -20.62 7.83 -4.06
CA LYS A 232 -21.73 8.40 -4.80
C LYS A 232 -22.64 9.22 -3.90
N GLY A 233 -22.82 10.49 -4.23
CA GLY A 233 -23.64 11.43 -3.49
C GLY A 233 -22.84 12.32 -2.52
N ARG A 234 -23.59 13.12 -1.75
CA ARG A 234 -23.05 14.17 -0.86
C ARG A 234 -23.21 13.86 0.63
N GLY A 235 -23.65 12.65 0.98
CA GLY A 235 -23.84 12.25 2.36
C GLY A 235 -22.52 12.02 3.10
N ASN A 236 -22.60 11.96 4.43
CA ASN A 236 -21.44 11.77 5.32
C ASN A 236 -20.70 10.45 5.05
N GLU A 237 -21.39 9.44 4.52
CA GLU A 237 -20.82 8.17 4.10
C GLU A 237 -19.80 8.29 2.96
N CYS A 238 -19.74 9.43 2.25
CA CYS A 238 -18.81 9.68 1.15
C CYS A 238 -17.58 10.50 1.56
N TRP A 239 -17.69 11.37 2.56
CA TRP A 239 -16.62 12.29 2.96
C TRP A 239 -15.61 11.65 3.91
N PHE A 240 -14.32 11.82 3.67
CA PHE A 240 -13.29 11.37 4.60
C PHE A 240 -13.46 12.02 5.99
N GLY A 241 -13.35 11.21 7.04
CA GLY A 241 -13.53 11.61 8.44
C GLY A 241 -14.99 11.71 8.90
N ALA A 242 -15.95 11.76 7.97
CA ALA A 242 -17.38 11.86 8.27
C ALA A 242 -18.08 10.49 8.45
N ASN A 243 -17.33 9.40 8.40
CA ASN A 243 -17.83 8.04 8.54
C ASN A 243 -16.86 7.17 9.36
N ASP A 244 -17.30 5.97 9.71
CA ASP A 244 -16.55 4.98 10.48
C ASP A 244 -15.51 4.22 9.63
N GLN A 245 -15.40 4.51 8.34
CA GLN A 245 -14.47 3.86 7.41
C GLN A 245 -13.26 4.72 7.08
N SER A 246 -13.16 5.94 7.63
CA SER A 246 -12.10 6.90 7.31
C SER A 246 -11.64 7.69 8.52
N TRP A 247 -10.36 8.04 8.50
CA TRP A 247 -9.69 8.91 9.46
C TRP A 247 -8.99 10.00 8.68
N SER A 248 -9.30 11.26 8.98
CA SER A 248 -8.82 12.41 8.21
C SER A 248 -8.20 13.46 9.12
N LEU A 249 -6.95 13.82 8.85
CA LEU A 249 -6.33 15.01 9.39
C LEU A 249 -6.49 16.16 8.38
N CYS A 250 -7.22 17.19 8.76
CA CYS A 250 -7.25 18.46 8.06
C CYS A 250 -6.15 19.38 8.61
N CYS A 251 -5.32 19.88 7.71
CA CYS A 251 -4.21 20.78 8.00
C CYS A 251 -4.59 22.20 7.58
N PHE A 252 -4.72 23.11 8.53
CA PHE A 252 -4.87 24.54 8.29
C PHE A 252 -3.55 25.26 8.53
N PRO A 253 -3.37 26.49 8.02
CA PRO A 253 -2.18 27.29 8.30
C PRO A 253 -1.89 27.48 9.79
N ALA A 254 -2.94 27.55 10.63
CA ALA A 254 -2.80 27.89 12.05
C ALA A 254 -3.10 26.74 13.02
N TYR A 255 -3.74 25.64 12.59
CA TYR A 255 -4.14 24.56 13.47
C TYR A 255 -4.40 23.27 12.68
N TYR A 256 -4.60 22.17 13.37
CA TYR A 256 -4.97 20.89 12.78
C TYR A 256 -6.34 20.46 13.29
N SER A 257 -7.08 19.71 12.48
CA SER A 257 -8.36 19.13 12.88
C SER A 257 -8.41 17.67 12.47
N PHE A 258 -8.60 16.77 13.42
CA PHE A 258 -8.75 15.34 13.15
C PHE A 258 -10.22 14.97 13.18
N SER A 259 -10.65 14.19 12.19
CA SER A 259 -12.03 13.76 12.05
C SER A 259 -12.13 12.26 11.81
N HIS A 260 -13.06 11.64 12.53
CA HIS A 260 -13.45 10.24 12.35
C HIS A 260 -14.91 10.07 12.80
N ASN A 261 -15.73 9.41 11.99
CA ASN A 261 -17.14 9.15 12.28
C ASN A 261 -17.94 10.42 12.69
N ASN A 262 -17.73 11.54 11.98
CA ASN A 262 -18.30 12.86 12.28
C ASN A 262 -17.87 13.47 13.63
N ILE A 263 -16.94 12.84 14.35
CA ILE A 263 -16.34 13.41 15.55
C ILE A 263 -15.10 14.17 15.12
N VAL A 264 -15.07 15.46 15.45
CA VAL A 264 -13.99 16.38 15.09
C VAL A 264 -13.25 16.81 16.35
N THR A 265 -11.92 16.78 16.31
CA THR A 265 -11.03 17.22 17.39
C THR A 265 -10.00 18.20 16.83
N ASP A 266 -10.01 19.42 17.33
CA ASP A 266 -9.08 20.47 16.90
C ASP A 266 -7.82 20.50 17.80
N PHE A 267 -6.67 20.75 17.20
CA PHE A 267 -5.38 20.84 17.85
C PHE A 267 -4.68 22.15 17.48
N PHE A 268 -4.22 22.86 18.50
CA PHE A 268 -3.36 24.02 18.34
C PHE A 268 -1.93 23.59 18.68
N VAL A 269 -1.08 23.49 17.67
CA VAL A 269 0.33 23.11 17.85
C VAL A 269 1.18 24.36 17.73
N GLU A 270 1.92 24.69 18.80
CA GLU A 270 2.90 25.77 18.78
C GLU A 270 4.27 25.26 18.30
N PRO A 271 5.01 26.04 17.48
CA PRO A 271 4.59 27.29 16.83
C PRO A 271 3.61 27.02 15.68
N TYR A 272 2.69 27.95 15.43
CA TYR A 272 1.58 27.88 14.46
C TYR A 272 1.99 27.85 12.98
N ILE A 273 3.19 27.38 12.65
CA ILE A 273 3.68 27.31 11.28
C ILE A 273 3.57 25.86 10.83
N CYS A 274 2.51 25.56 10.08
CA CYS A 274 2.46 24.34 9.29
C CYS A 274 3.63 24.38 8.30
N SER A 275 4.52 23.39 8.38
CA SER A 275 5.74 23.33 7.56
C SER A 275 5.46 23.05 6.07
N GLY A 276 4.19 22.86 5.70
CA GLY A 276 3.78 22.41 4.38
C GLY A 276 4.12 20.94 4.13
N ARG A 277 4.71 20.20 5.09
CA ARG A 277 5.00 18.78 4.92
C ARG A 277 4.53 17.96 6.11
N ILE A 278 3.74 16.93 5.83
CA ILE A 278 3.12 16.04 6.82
C ILE A 278 3.61 14.62 6.61
N GLY A 279 4.13 14.01 7.67
CA GLY A 279 4.41 12.59 7.74
C GLY A 279 3.23 11.84 8.31
N VAL A 280 2.89 10.70 7.72
CA VAL A 280 1.87 9.80 8.27
C VAL A 280 2.49 8.44 8.47
N PHE A 281 2.27 7.87 9.65
CA PHE A 281 2.67 6.52 9.98
C PHE A 281 1.44 5.69 10.34
N VAL A 282 1.38 4.50 9.76
CA VAL A 282 0.38 3.48 10.09
C VAL A 282 1.13 2.25 10.59
N ASP A 283 0.71 1.71 11.74
CA ASP A 283 0.95 0.33 12.12
C ASP A 283 -0.42 -0.37 12.14
N HIS A 284 -0.74 -1.04 11.05
CA HIS A 284 -2.06 -1.66 10.86
C HIS A 284 -2.34 -2.72 11.94
N SER A 285 -1.35 -3.57 12.25
CA SER A 285 -1.41 -4.59 13.31
C SER A 285 -1.71 -4.01 14.69
N ALA A 286 -0.98 -2.95 15.03
CA ALA A 286 -1.08 -2.32 16.34
C ALA A 286 -2.29 -1.39 16.43
N GLY A 287 -2.97 -1.13 15.32
CA GLY A 287 -4.10 -0.20 15.29
C GLY A 287 -3.68 1.26 15.42
N THR A 288 -2.42 1.58 15.12
CA THR A 288 -1.87 2.92 15.32
C THR A 288 -1.87 3.70 14.01
N LEU A 289 -2.42 4.91 14.04
CA LEU A 289 -2.27 5.92 12.99
C LEU A 289 -1.77 7.22 13.61
N SER A 290 -0.61 7.67 13.16
CA SER A 290 0.07 8.85 13.69
C SER A 290 0.38 9.84 12.58
N PHE A 291 0.21 11.12 12.88
CA PHE A 291 0.49 12.23 11.98
C PHE A 291 1.58 13.11 12.58
N TYR A 292 2.47 13.61 11.73
CA TYR A 292 3.64 14.38 12.12
C TYR A 292 3.81 15.60 11.25
N SER A 293 4.18 16.72 11.85
CA SER A 293 4.65 17.91 11.16
C SER A 293 6.15 17.75 10.90
N ILE A 294 6.59 18.03 9.67
CA ILE A 294 7.98 17.85 9.24
C ILE A 294 8.54 19.20 8.79
N SER A 295 9.42 19.78 9.59
CA SER A 295 10.24 20.93 9.22
C SER A 295 11.72 20.53 9.28
N ASP A 296 12.53 21.23 10.07
CA ASP A 296 13.89 20.80 10.42
C ASP A 296 13.87 19.56 11.34
N THR A 297 12.79 19.39 12.11
CA THR A 297 12.55 18.25 12.99
C THR A 297 11.17 17.66 12.76
N MET A 298 10.97 16.43 13.24
CA MET A 298 9.71 15.70 13.14
C MET A 298 8.96 15.81 14.47
N SER A 299 7.78 16.44 14.45
CA SER A 299 6.95 16.68 15.63
C SER A 299 5.62 15.94 15.51
N LEU A 300 5.24 15.19 16.54
CA LEU A 300 3.95 14.48 16.55
C LEU A 300 2.80 15.49 16.65
N ILE A 301 1.84 15.39 15.72
CA ILE A 301 0.60 16.18 15.72
C ILE A 301 -0.48 15.42 16.48
N HIS A 302 -0.77 14.20 16.04
CA HIS A 302 -1.86 13.41 16.59
C HIS A 302 -1.60 11.92 16.39
N THR A 303 -2.07 11.10 17.34
CA THR A 303 -2.09 9.65 17.21
C THR A 303 -3.46 9.15 17.61
N VAL A 304 -4.05 8.31 16.77
CA VAL A 304 -5.24 7.53 17.09
C VAL A 304 -4.85 6.07 17.29
N GLN A 305 -5.47 5.46 18.29
CA GLN A 305 -5.49 4.00 18.46
C GLN A 305 -6.89 3.50 18.09
N THR A 306 -6.94 2.58 17.14
CA THR A 306 -8.18 2.02 16.59
C THR A 306 -7.98 0.57 16.21
N THR A 307 -9.01 -0.11 15.72
CA THR A 307 -8.88 -1.46 15.16
C THR A 307 -9.19 -1.40 13.68
N PHE A 308 -8.16 -1.57 12.86
CA PHE A 308 -8.34 -1.65 11.42
C PHE A 308 -8.83 -3.05 11.02
N THR A 309 -9.93 -3.10 10.29
CA THR A 309 -10.60 -4.35 9.89
C THR A 309 -10.41 -4.68 8.41
N GLN A 310 -9.91 -3.72 7.63
CA GLN A 310 -9.62 -3.88 6.21
C GLN A 310 -8.32 -3.14 5.85
N PRO A 311 -7.70 -3.44 4.69
CA PRO A 311 -6.62 -2.62 4.16
C PRO A 311 -7.03 -1.16 4.01
N LEU A 312 -6.14 -0.26 4.39
CA LEU A 312 -6.32 1.18 4.29
C LEU A 312 -5.81 1.69 2.94
N TYR A 313 -6.41 2.74 2.42
CA TYR A 313 -5.97 3.45 1.23
C TYR A 313 -5.77 4.90 1.64
N LEU A 314 -4.65 5.48 1.23
CA LEU A 314 -4.41 6.90 1.39
C LEU A 314 -5.43 7.68 0.57
N GLY A 315 -5.91 8.79 1.12
CA GLY A 315 -6.86 9.67 0.45
C GLY A 315 -6.54 11.13 0.67
N PHE A 316 -6.92 11.95 -0.30
CA PHE A 316 -6.71 13.40 -0.25
C PHE A 316 -7.98 14.14 -0.64
N THR A 317 -8.21 15.27 0.03
CA THR A 317 -9.16 16.32 -0.38
C THR A 317 -8.38 17.63 -0.46
N VAL A 318 -8.48 18.33 -1.57
CA VAL A 318 -7.86 19.64 -1.75
C VAL A 318 -8.85 20.60 -2.42
N GLU A 319 -9.06 21.76 -1.81
CA GLU A 319 -9.90 22.81 -2.38
C GLU A 319 -9.04 23.80 -3.21
N LYS A 320 -7.86 24.16 -2.70
CA LYS A 320 -6.89 25.03 -3.37
C LYS A 320 -5.49 24.59 -3.03
N GLY A 321 -4.59 24.67 -4.00
CA GLY A 321 -3.19 24.30 -3.80
C GLY A 321 -2.74 23.10 -4.61
N ILE A 322 -1.52 22.69 -4.33
CA ILE A 322 -0.90 21.50 -4.89
C ILE A 322 -0.53 20.57 -3.75
N VAL A 323 -0.89 19.30 -3.88
CA VAL A 323 -0.46 18.22 -3.01
C VAL A 323 0.54 17.37 -3.78
N LYS A 324 1.64 17.03 -3.14
CA LYS A 324 2.69 16.17 -3.68
C LYS A 324 2.95 15.02 -2.72
N LEU A 325 2.85 13.79 -3.23
CA LEU A 325 3.39 12.60 -2.58
C LEU A 325 4.92 12.63 -2.72
N CYS A 326 5.61 12.58 -1.59
CA CYS A 326 7.07 12.62 -1.52
C CYS A 326 7.68 11.22 -1.56
#